data_AF-A0A7W0UNN7-F1
#
_entry.id   AF-A0A7W0UNN7-F1
#
_cell.length_a   1.000
_cell.length_b   1.000
_cell.length_c   1.000
_cell.angle_alpha   90.00
_cell.angle_beta   90.00
_cell.angle_gamma   90.00
#
_symmetry.space_group_name_H-M   'P 1'
#
loop_
_entity.id
_entity.type
_entity.pdbx_description
1 polymer ?
#
loop_
_entity_poly.entity_id
_entity_poly.type
_entity_poly.pdbx_seq_one_letter_code
_entity_poly.pdbx_strand_id
1 'polypeptide(L)'
;MDELDRPRTEPGPPFSDISSFLEWPRGVARLGVVLCVVVALGYGSVYFVRALDRLGDAARANAALNFDDREFAGGNAVVVANAPLYEARGLIPEDETYRVATGPNVAGATELTEGYIDQYARYFLMPRRPSPDARWIICYGCDPEADLESEFEVVWQGEVEGILLARLTG
;
A
#
# COMPACT_ATOMS: atom_id res chain seq x y z
N MET A 1 15.59 -75.43 51.00
CA MET A 1 15.52 -74.44 52.10
C MET A 1 16.97 -74.02 52.31
N ASP A 2 17.47 -72.94 51.74
CA ASP A 2 16.89 -71.60 51.65
C ASP A 2 16.89 -71.00 50.24
N GLU A 3 15.72 -70.47 49.91
CA GLU A 3 15.43 -69.55 48.81
C GLU A 3 14.83 -68.32 49.49
N LEU A 4 15.32 -67.11 49.15
CA LEU A 4 15.00 -65.75 49.66
C LEU A 4 16.35 -65.12 50.12
N ASP A 5 16.89 -64.06 49.53
CA ASP A 5 16.24 -62.81 49.17
C ASP A 5 17.24 -62.02 48.30
N ARG A 6 16.95 -61.79 47.01
CA ARG A 6 17.69 -60.82 46.19
C ARG A 6 16.81 -59.60 46.02
N PRO A 7 17.23 -58.40 46.47
CA PRO A 7 16.47 -57.20 46.21
C PRO A 7 16.42 -56.94 44.71
N ARG A 8 15.19 -56.91 44.18
CA ARG A 8 14.88 -56.48 42.81
C ARG A 8 15.14 -54.98 42.73
N THR A 9 16.21 -54.57 42.08
CA THR A 9 16.47 -53.15 41.75
C THR A 9 15.43 -52.70 40.73
N GLU A 10 14.46 -51.90 41.16
CA GLU A 10 13.54 -51.23 40.24
C GLU A 10 14.29 -50.16 39.43
N PRO A 11 14.05 -50.06 38.11
CA PRO A 11 14.55 -48.92 37.34
C PRO A 11 13.83 -47.65 37.80
N GLY A 12 14.59 -46.70 38.34
CA GLY A 12 14.08 -45.40 38.79
C GLY A 12 13.39 -44.63 37.64
N PRO A 13 12.50 -43.69 37.99
CA PRO A 13 11.63 -43.02 37.02
C PRO A 13 12.42 -42.24 35.95
N PRO A 14 11.90 -42.14 34.71
CA PRO A 14 12.62 -41.64 33.53
C PRO A 14 12.92 -40.12 33.53
N PHE A 15 12.74 -39.43 34.66
CA PHE A 15 12.86 -37.97 34.77
C PHE A 15 14.08 -37.50 35.58
N SER A 16 14.92 -38.41 36.07
CA SER A 16 16.04 -38.06 36.94
C SER A 16 17.36 -37.97 36.18
N ASP A 17 17.58 -36.93 35.39
CA ASP A 17 18.95 -36.43 35.24
C ASP A 17 19.09 -35.00 34.69
N ILE A 18 18.40 -34.03 35.32
CA ILE A 18 18.67 -32.60 35.13
C ILE A 18 20.15 -32.30 35.44
N SER A 19 20.75 -33.05 36.35
CA SER A 19 22.18 -33.03 36.69
C SER A 19 23.08 -33.31 35.49
N SER A 20 22.84 -34.39 34.74
CA SER A 20 23.60 -34.70 33.51
C SER A 20 23.47 -33.61 32.43
N PHE A 21 22.34 -32.91 32.39
CA PHE A 21 22.13 -31.80 31.45
C PHE A 21 22.97 -30.57 31.81
N LEU A 22 23.29 -30.40 33.10
CA LEU A 22 24.05 -29.30 33.69
C LEU A 22 25.55 -29.60 33.83
N GLU A 23 26.03 -30.78 33.42
CA GLU A 23 27.43 -31.17 33.53
C GLU A 23 28.37 -30.24 32.74
N TRP A 24 29.33 -29.66 33.44
CA TRP A 24 30.34 -28.79 32.87
C TRP A 24 31.27 -29.57 31.93
N PRO A 25 31.67 -29.02 30.76
CA PRO A 25 31.38 -27.68 30.24
C PRO A 25 30.14 -27.59 29.31
N ARG A 26 29.54 -28.72 28.94
CA ARG A 26 28.45 -28.76 27.94
C ARG A 26 27.12 -28.23 28.47
N GLY A 27 26.88 -28.34 29.78
CA GLY A 27 25.64 -27.88 30.41
C GLY A 27 25.45 -26.37 30.40
N VAL A 28 26.53 -25.60 30.51
CA VAL A 28 26.46 -24.13 30.43
C VAL A 28 26.13 -23.66 29.02
N ALA A 29 26.71 -24.30 28.00
CA ALA A 29 26.34 -24.04 26.61
C ALA A 29 24.86 -24.37 26.33
N ARG A 30 24.36 -25.49 26.87
CA ARG A 30 22.95 -25.89 26.75
C ARG A 30 21.99 -24.90 27.41
N LEU A 31 22.31 -24.42 28.62
CA LEU A 31 21.53 -23.37 29.29
C LEU A 31 21.51 -22.07 28.48
N GLY A 32 22.65 -21.68 27.91
CA GLY A 32 22.72 -20.52 27.01
C GLY A 32 21.80 -20.66 25.80
N VAL A 33 21.80 -21.82 25.14
CA VAL A 33 20.90 -22.10 24.01
C VAL A 33 19.43 -22.07 24.43
N VAL A 34 19.08 -22.72 25.54
CA VAL A 34 17.70 -22.71 26.07
C VAL A 34 17.25 -21.28 26.37
N LEU A 35 18.10 -20.48 27.00
CA LEU A 35 17.80 -19.06 27.27
C LEU A 35 17.56 -18.29 25.96
N CYS A 36 18.42 -18.47 24.95
CA CYS A 36 18.23 -17.84 23.64
C CYS A 36 16.93 -18.25 22.96
N VAL A 37 16.57 -19.53 23.02
CA VAL A 37 15.30 -20.04 22.45
C VAL A 37 14.10 -19.46 23.18
N VAL A 38 14.13 -19.42 24.52
CA VAL A 38 13.05 -18.83 25.32
C VAL A 38 12.88 -17.35 25.02
N VAL A 39 13.99 -16.59 24.94
CA VAL A 39 13.94 -15.16 24.58
C VAL A 39 13.40 -14.97 23.17
N ALA A 40 13.86 -15.76 22.19
CA ALA A 40 13.40 -15.68 20.81
C ALA A 40 11.91 -16.01 20.67
N LEU A 41 11.42 -17.04 21.37
CA LEU A 41 10.00 -17.41 21.39
C LEU A 41 9.15 -16.33 22.08
N GLY A 42 9.64 -15.75 23.17
CA GLY A 42 8.97 -14.64 23.86
C GLY A 42 8.82 -13.41 22.95
N TYR A 43 9.92 -12.99 22.33
CA TYR A 43 9.91 -11.88 21.36
C TYR A 43 9.03 -12.21 20.16
N GLY A 44 9.20 -13.40 19.57
CA GLY A 44 8.42 -13.86 18.43
C GLY A 44 6.92 -13.82 18.71
N SER A 45 6.48 -14.29 19.87
CA SER A 45 5.07 -14.30 20.26
C SER A 45 4.49 -12.89 20.38
N VAL A 46 5.21 -11.96 21.04
CA VAL A 46 4.77 -10.57 21.19
C VAL A 46 4.68 -9.86 19.84
N TYR A 47 5.70 -10.02 18.99
CA TYR A 47 5.71 -9.37 17.68
C TYR A 47 4.75 -10.00 16.69
N PHE A 48 4.50 -11.31 16.80
CA PHE A 48 3.52 -12.01 15.99
C PHE A 48 2.11 -11.48 16.26
N VAL A 49 1.70 -11.34 17.52
CA VAL A 49 0.39 -10.76 17.88
C VAL A 49 0.27 -9.32 17.37
N ARG A 50 1.30 -8.49 17.59
CA ARG A 50 1.31 -7.11 17.05
C ARG A 50 1.23 -7.06 15.52
N ALA A 51 1.84 -8.03 14.84
CA ALA A 51 1.76 -8.11 13.38
C ALA A 51 0.35 -8.48 12.92
N LEU A 52 -0.33 -9.38 13.63
CA LEU A 52 -1.73 -9.72 13.36
C LEU A 52 -2.67 -8.52 13.59
N ASP A 53 -2.47 -7.76 14.67
CA ASP A 53 -3.25 -6.55 14.93
C ASP A 53 -3.08 -5.53 13.80
N ARG A 54 -1.84 -5.29 13.36
CA ARG A 54 -1.55 -4.40 12.21
C ARG A 54 -2.20 -4.86 10.92
N LEU A 55 -2.20 -6.17 10.65
CA LEU A 55 -2.91 -6.73 9.50
C LEU A 55 -4.42 -6.51 9.61
N GLY A 56 -4.99 -6.68 10.80
CA GLY A 56 -6.41 -6.42 11.06
C GLY A 56 -6.78 -4.94 10.88
N ASP A 57 -5.94 -4.03 11.37
CA ASP A 57 -6.15 -2.59 11.22
C ASP A 57 -6.02 -2.16 9.76
N ALA A 58 -5.02 -2.66 9.03
CA ALA A 58 -4.89 -2.42 7.60
C ALA A 58 -6.06 -3.01 6.80
N ALA A 59 -6.54 -4.20 7.16
CA ALA A 59 -7.69 -4.82 6.52
C ALA A 59 -8.98 -4.03 6.79
N ARG A 60 -9.20 -3.52 8.01
CA ARG A 60 -10.35 -2.65 8.32
C ARG A 60 -10.26 -1.31 7.60
N ALA A 61 -9.06 -0.71 7.52
CA ALA A 61 -8.84 0.50 6.75
C ALA A 61 -9.17 0.27 5.26
N ASN A 62 -8.68 -0.83 4.66
CA ASN A 62 -8.99 -1.19 3.28
C ASN A 62 -10.49 -1.51 3.06
N ALA A 63 -11.14 -2.17 4.03
CA ALA A 63 -12.57 -2.46 3.95
C ALA A 63 -13.43 -1.20 4.06
N ALA A 64 -12.95 -0.18 4.79
CA ALA A 64 -13.59 1.12 4.94
C ALA A 64 -13.38 2.06 3.75
N LEU A 65 -12.50 1.72 2.80
CA LEU A 65 -12.34 2.49 1.56
C LEU A 65 -13.67 2.51 0.80
N ASN A 66 -14.07 3.72 0.40
CA ASN A 66 -15.25 3.94 -0.41
C ASN A 66 -15.02 3.39 -1.84
N PHE A 67 -16.06 3.38 -2.67
CA PHE A 67 -15.94 2.87 -4.04
C PHE A 67 -14.88 3.65 -4.83
N ASP A 68 -14.82 4.97 -4.64
CA ASP A 68 -13.92 5.85 -5.36
C ASP A 68 -12.45 5.57 -5.03
N ASP A 69 -12.14 5.29 -3.77
CA ASP A 69 -10.82 4.92 -3.27
C ASP A 69 -10.35 3.58 -3.84
N ARG A 70 -11.28 2.66 -4.10
CA ARG A 70 -10.97 1.35 -4.71
C ARG A 70 -10.71 1.47 -6.20
N GLU A 71 -11.47 2.31 -6.88
CA GLU A 71 -11.28 2.58 -8.31
C GLU A 71 -9.95 3.32 -8.55
N PHE A 72 -9.56 4.21 -7.62
CA PHE A 72 -8.31 4.99 -7.68
C PHE A 72 -7.12 4.38 -6.93
N ALA A 73 -7.27 3.22 -6.30
CA ALA A 73 -6.24 2.66 -5.41
C ALA A 73 -4.84 2.57 -6.04
N GLY A 74 -4.75 2.30 -7.35
CA GLY A 74 -3.48 2.28 -8.09
C GLY A 74 -2.87 3.66 -8.40
N GLY A 75 -3.68 4.72 -8.29
CA GLY A 75 -3.33 6.11 -8.58
C GLY A 75 -3.16 6.99 -7.36
N ASN A 76 -3.46 6.54 -6.13
CA ASN A 76 -3.44 7.40 -4.93
C ASN A 76 -2.07 8.06 -4.61
N ALA A 77 -0.97 7.56 -5.17
CA ALA A 77 0.34 8.21 -5.04
C ALA A 77 0.61 9.28 -6.11
N VAL A 78 -0.21 9.33 -7.15
CA VAL A 78 -0.07 10.19 -8.35
C VAL A 78 -1.20 11.21 -8.38
N VAL A 79 -2.44 10.78 -8.18
CA VAL A 79 -3.64 11.60 -8.23
C VAL A 79 -3.90 12.23 -6.87
N VAL A 80 -3.69 13.54 -6.78
CA VAL A 80 -4.00 14.36 -5.61
C VAL A 80 -5.51 14.61 -5.46
N ALA A 81 -6.24 14.69 -6.56
CA ALA A 81 -7.68 14.90 -6.62
C ALA A 81 -8.30 14.08 -7.75
N ASN A 82 -9.25 13.21 -7.40
CA ASN A 82 -9.84 12.22 -8.32
C ASN A 82 -10.95 12.82 -9.19
N ALA A 83 -11.62 13.87 -8.69
CA ALA A 83 -12.74 14.55 -9.35
C ALA A 83 -12.51 14.89 -10.83
N PRO A 84 -11.38 15.53 -11.25
CA PRO A 84 -11.15 15.84 -12.67
C PRO A 84 -11.19 14.62 -13.59
N LEU A 85 -10.69 13.47 -13.14
CA LEU A 85 -10.67 12.26 -13.97
C LEU A 85 -12.05 11.59 -14.03
N TYR A 86 -12.83 11.63 -12.95
CA TYR A 86 -14.24 11.20 -12.99
C TYR A 86 -15.07 12.07 -13.93
N GLU A 87 -14.94 13.39 -13.82
CA GLU A 87 -15.66 14.35 -14.64
C GLU A 87 -15.24 14.26 -16.10
N ALA A 88 -13.93 14.13 -16.38
CA ALA A 88 -13.44 13.84 -17.72
C ALA A 88 -14.05 12.55 -18.30
N ARG A 89 -14.21 11.49 -17.50
CA ARG A 89 -14.85 10.25 -17.95
C ARG A 89 -16.35 10.43 -18.23
N GLY A 90 -17.03 11.34 -17.53
CA GLY A 90 -18.44 11.65 -17.76
C GLY A 90 -18.68 12.59 -18.94
N LEU A 91 -17.79 13.57 -19.15
CA LEU A 91 -17.97 14.66 -20.10
C LEU A 91 -17.34 14.43 -21.47
N ILE A 92 -16.17 13.78 -21.52
CA ILE A 92 -15.49 13.48 -22.78
C ILE A 92 -16.20 12.28 -23.43
N PRO A 93 -16.63 12.33 -24.70
CA PRO A 93 -17.18 11.17 -25.39
C PRO A 93 -16.15 10.02 -25.50
N GLU A 94 -16.61 8.77 -25.54
CA GLU A 94 -15.72 7.59 -25.58
C GLU A 94 -14.82 7.52 -26.83
N ASP A 95 -15.27 8.10 -27.95
CA ASP A 95 -14.58 8.15 -29.23
C ASP A 95 -13.74 9.41 -29.44
N GLU A 96 -13.84 10.40 -28.55
CA GLU A 96 -13.00 11.60 -28.58
C GLU A 96 -11.63 11.36 -27.92
N THR A 97 -10.68 12.22 -28.28
CA THR A 97 -9.33 12.24 -27.72
C THR A 97 -9.19 13.34 -26.68
N TYR A 98 -8.19 13.21 -25.82
CA TYR A 98 -7.88 14.19 -24.78
C TYR A 98 -6.37 14.41 -24.66
N ARG A 99 -5.97 15.50 -24.01
CA ARG A 99 -4.59 15.72 -23.54
C ARG A 99 -4.60 16.14 -22.08
N VAL A 100 -3.52 15.84 -21.37
CA VAL A 100 -3.32 16.26 -19.99
C VAL A 100 -2.24 17.32 -19.99
N ALA A 101 -2.58 18.51 -19.49
CA ALA A 101 -1.61 19.57 -19.22
C ALA A 101 -1.27 19.51 -17.73
N THR A 102 0.00 19.34 -17.41
CA THR A 102 0.49 19.15 -16.04
C THR A 102 1.33 20.32 -15.60
N GLY A 103 1.24 20.72 -14.34
CA GLY A 103 2.12 21.73 -13.79
C GLY A 103 2.13 21.75 -12.25
N PRO A 104 2.89 22.71 -11.67
CA PRO A 104 3.11 22.78 -10.23
C PRO A 104 1.94 23.43 -9.46
N ASN A 105 0.93 23.96 -10.15
CA ASN A 105 -0.10 24.81 -9.55
C ASN A 105 -1.22 24.03 -8.83
N VAL A 106 -0.96 22.80 -8.37
CA VAL A 106 -1.91 22.01 -7.59
C VAL A 106 -1.37 21.73 -6.19
N ALA A 107 -2.14 22.12 -5.17
CA ALA A 107 -1.74 21.94 -3.78
C ALA A 107 -1.61 20.45 -3.45
N GLY A 108 -0.45 20.03 -2.95
CA GLY A 108 -0.19 18.62 -2.61
C GLY A 108 0.37 17.77 -3.76
N ALA A 109 0.66 18.35 -4.93
CA ALA A 109 1.43 17.65 -5.96
C ALA A 109 2.80 17.21 -5.45
N THR A 110 3.19 16.02 -5.86
CA THR A 110 4.55 15.50 -5.72
C THR A 110 5.19 15.39 -7.10
N GLU A 111 6.50 15.14 -7.16
CA GLU A 111 7.18 14.81 -8.42
C GLU A 111 6.53 13.61 -9.14
N LEU A 112 5.89 12.71 -8.39
CA LEU A 112 5.13 11.59 -8.96
C LEU A 112 3.85 12.05 -9.64
N THR A 113 3.16 13.04 -9.08
CA THR A 113 1.96 13.63 -9.67
C THR A 113 2.28 14.22 -11.04
N GLU A 114 3.23 15.13 -11.10
CA GLU A 114 3.59 15.82 -12.34
C GLU A 114 4.12 14.84 -13.40
N GLY A 115 4.97 13.89 -13.00
CA GLY A 115 5.60 12.95 -13.95
C GLY A 115 4.69 11.83 -14.46
N TYR A 116 3.62 11.47 -13.74
CA TYR A 116 2.84 10.25 -14.01
C TYR A 116 1.33 10.45 -14.14
N ILE A 117 0.79 11.63 -13.89
CA ILE A 117 -0.67 11.86 -13.97
C ILE A 117 -1.23 11.61 -15.37
N ASP A 118 -0.49 11.96 -16.43
CA ASP A 118 -0.91 11.70 -17.81
C ASP A 118 -1.05 10.19 -18.08
N GLN A 119 -0.10 9.40 -17.62
CA GLN A 119 -0.04 7.95 -17.78
C GLN A 119 -1.15 7.28 -16.98
N TYR A 120 -1.43 7.78 -15.78
CA TYR A 120 -2.56 7.33 -15.00
C TYR A 120 -3.89 7.66 -15.69
N ALA A 121 -4.05 8.89 -16.20
CA ALA A 121 -5.24 9.30 -16.94
C ALA A 121 -5.48 8.41 -18.17
N ARG A 122 -4.43 7.99 -18.88
CA ARG A 122 -4.53 7.02 -20.01
C ARG A 122 -5.15 5.70 -19.62
N TYR A 123 -4.77 5.16 -18.47
CA TYR A 123 -5.36 3.94 -17.97
C TYR A 123 -6.83 4.16 -17.54
N PHE A 124 -7.07 5.25 -16.79
CA PHE A 124 -8.38 5.51 -16.18
C PHE A 124 -9.47 5.89 -17.20
N LEU A 125 -9.11 6.63 -18.25
CA LEU A 125 -10.06 7.21 -19.21
C LEU A 125 -10.37 6.33 -20.41
N MET A 126 -9.78 5.12 -20.49
CA MET A 126 -10.12 4.16 -21.53
C MET A 126 -11.65 4.02 -21.69
N PRO A 127 -12.17 4.00 -22.93
CA PRO A 127 -11.46 3.81 -24.20
C PRO A 127 -10.89 5.10 -24.86
N ARG A 128 -11.06 6.28 -24.24
CA ARG A 128 -10.59 7.56 -24.78
C ARG A 128 -9.09 7.53 -24.97
N ARG A 129 -8.59 8.07 -26.09
CA ARG A 129 -7.16 8.03 -26.42
C ARG A 129 -6.49 9.37 -26.19
N PRO A 130 -5.26 9.40 -25.63
CA PRO A 130 -4.49 10.63 -25.56
C PRO A 130 -4.09 11.08 -26.98
N SER A 131 -4.11 12.40 -27.23
CA SER A 131 -3.60 13.01 -28.45
C SER A 131 -3.08 14.42 -28.15
N PRO A 132 -1.87 14.81 -28.59
CA PRO A 132 -1.32 16.15 -28.32
C PRO A 132 -2.19 17.28 -28.91
N ASP A 133 -2.91 16.99 -30.00
CA ASP A 133 -3.81 17.92 -30.70
C ASP A 133 -5.28 17.79 -30.23
N ALA A 134 -5.53 17.11 -29.12
CA ALA A 134 -6.88 16.93 -28.60
C ALA A 134 -7.50 18.26 -28.16
N ARG A 135 -8.78 18.45 -28.48
CA ARG A 135 -9.54 19.61 -28.00
C ARG A 135 -9.92 19.50 -26.54
N TRP A 136 -10.10 18.29 -26.00
CA TRP A 136 -10.36 18.09 -24.59
C TRP A 136 -9.07 18.13 -23.80
N ILE A 137 -9.03 18.97 -22.78
CA ILE A 137 -7.82 19.24 -22.02
C ILE A 137 -8.11 19.11 -20.54
N ILE A 138 -7.40 18.19 -19.90
CA ILE A 138 -7.41 18.01 -18.45
C ILE A 138 -6.23 18.81 -17.92
N CYS A 139 -6.50 19.97 -17.34
CA CYS A 139 -5.49 20.76 -16.66
C CYS A 139 -5.33 20.22 -15.24
N TYR A 140 -4.12 19.77 -14.92
CA TYR A 140 -3.77 19.20 -13.63
C TYR A 140 -2.55 19.93 -13.07
N GLY A 141 -2.80 21.06 -12.41
CA GLY A 141 -1.78 21.99 -11.93
C GLY A 141 -1.15 22.85 -13.03
N CYS A 142 -1.72 22.86 -14.24
CA CYS A 142 -1.25 23.69 -15.35
C CYS A 142 -1.58 25.18 -15.12
N ASP A 143 -0.97 26.06 -15.90
CA ASP A 143 -1.43 27.44 -16.09
C ASP A 143 -2.28 27.49 -17.37
N PRO A 144 -3.61 27.59 -17.28
CA PRO A 144 -4.50 27.56 -18.44
C PRO A 144 -4.18 28.64 -19.49
N GLU A 145 -3.76 29.83 -19.06
CA GLU A 145 -3.48 30.94 -19.98
C GLU A 145 -2.16 30.72 -20.73
N ALA A 146 -1.17 30.13 -20.07
CA ALA A 146 0.12 29.83 -20.66
C ALA A 146 0.12 28.52 -21.48
N ASP A 147 -0.58 27.49 -21.01
CA ASP A 147 -0.42 26.11 -21.51
C ASP A 147 -1.46 25.69 -22.56
N LEU A 148 -2.61 26.37 -22.64
CA LEU A 148 -3.68 25.98 -23.57
C LEU A 148 -3.53 26.63 -24.95
N GLU A 149 -2.77 27.73 -25.05
CA GLU A 149 -2.35 28.45 -26.28
C GLU A 149 -3.46 28.76 -27.32
N SER A 150 -4.74 28.65 -26.94
CA SER A 150 -5.89 28.74 -27.84
C SER A 150 -7.13 29.15 -27.05
N GLU A 151 -8.16 29.65 -27.72
CA GLU A 151 -9.44 29.91 -27.07
C GLU A 151 -10.04 28.58 -26.55
N PHE A 152 -10.43 28.58 -25.28
CA PHE A 152 -10.98 27.44 -24.60
C PHE A 152 -12.21 27.81 -23.77
N GLU A 153 -13.10 26.85 -23.64
CA GLU A 153 -14.23 26.88 -22.70
C GLU A 153 -13.89 25.98 -21.52
N VAL A 154 -14.04 26.50 -20.30
CA VAL A 154 -13.99 25.68 -19.08
C VAL A 154 -15.33 24.99 -18.93
N VAL A 155 -15.35 23.68 -19.13
CA VAL A 155 -16.56 22.86 -19.02
C VAL A 155 -16.79 22.35 -17.60
N TRP A 156 -15.72 22.28 -16.80
CA TRP A 156 -15.78 21.93 -15.39
C TRP A 156 -14.56 22.50 -14.65
N GLN A 157 -14.76 22.94 -13.42
CA GLN A 157 -13.70 23.43 -12.54
C GLN A 157 -13.86 22.81 -11.15
N GLY A 158 -12.76 22.28 -10.62
CA GLY A 158 -12.75 21.64 -9.32
C GLY A 158 -12.70 22.64 -8.16
N GLU A 159 -12.91 22.12 -6.95
CA GLU A 159 -12.68 22.89 -5.71
C GLU A 159 -11.20 23.14 -5.43
N VAL A 160 -10.31 22.34 -6.03
CA VAL A 160 -8.85 22.48 -5.92
C VAL A 160 -8.36 23.40 -7.03
N GLU A 161 -7.67 24.48 -6.63
CA GLU A 161 -7.05 25.42 -7.56
C GLU A 161 -6.02 24.72 -8.48
N GLY A 162 -5.94 25.18 -9.73
CA GLY A 162 -5.09 24.58 -10.76
C GLY A 162 -5.65 23.32 -11.41
N ILE A 163 -6.87 22.89 -11.05
CA ILE A 163 -7.53 21.74 -11.68
C ILE A 163 -8.79 22.18 -12.44
N LEU A 164 -8.82 21.90 -13.73
CA LEU A 164 -10.01 22.12 -14.56
C LEU A 164 -10.07 21.16 -15.75
N LEU A 165 -11.25 21.06 -16.34
CA LEU A 165 -11.48 20.44 -17.63
C LEU A 165 -11.88 21.54 -18.62
N ALA A 166 -11.16 21.62 -19.73
CA ALA A 166 -11.40 22.58 -20.78
C ALA A 166 -11.64 21.90 -22.13
N ARG A 167 -12.32 22.61 -23.03
CA ARG A 167 -12.49 22.24 -24.43
C ARG A 167 -12.08 23.41 -25.32
N LEU A 168 -11.22 23.16 -26.29
CA LEU A 168 -10.88 24.16 -27.30
C LEU A 168 -12.11 24.50 -28.16
N THR A 169 -12.33 25.79 -28.43
CA THR A 169 -13.48 26.31 -29.20
C THR A 169 -13.16 26.68 -30.63
N GLY A 170 -11.87 26.59 -31.03
CA GLY A 170 -11.36 26.86 -32.38
C GLY A 170 -11.45 25.70 -33.37
#